data_AF-A0A840YJB8-F1
#
_entry.id   AF-A0A840YJB8-F1
#
_cell.length_a   1.000
_cell.length_b   1.000
_cell.length_c   1.000
_cell.angle_alpha   90.00
_cell.angle_beta   90.00
_cell.angle_gamma   90.00
#
_symmetry.space_group_name_H-M   'P 1'
#
loop_
_entity.id
_entity.type
_entity.pdbx_description
1 polymer ?
#
loop_
_entity_poly.entity_id
_entity_poly.type
_entity_poly.pdbx_seq_one_letter_code
_entity_poly.pdbx_strand_id
1 'polypeptide(L)' 'MSEQPKIDIEGESEPVVALALLRIIMENSKEGVEHDRDWILSTYADCLAVVGGAEVSYEDEEDEEDEG' A
#
# COMPACT_ATOMS: atom_id res chain seq x y z
N MET A 1 14.46 17.38 1.80
CA MET A 1 14.05 16.62 0.62
C MET A 1 13.95 15.19 1.08
N SER A 2 12.73 14.65 1.20
CA SER A 2 12.54 13.26 1.62
C SER A 2 12.92 12.38 0.44
N GLU A 3 14.01 11.61 0.58
CA GLU A 3 14.37 10.60 -0.41
C GLU A 3 13.25 9.56 -0.42
N GLN A 4 12.43 9.58 -1.48
CA GLN A 4 11.41 8.55 -1.68
C GLN A 4 12.14 7.20 -1.87
N PRO A 5 11.63 6.11 -1.25
CA PRO A 5 12.24 4.79 -1.39
C PRO A 5 12.28 4.40 -2.86
N LYS A 6 13.47 4.07 -3.34
CA LYS A 6 13.73 3.71 -4.73
C LYS A 6 13.82 2.19 -4.81
N ILE A 7 12.81 1.55 -5.39
CA ILE A 7 12.81 0.10 -5.58
C ILE A 7 13.19 -0.19 -7.03
N ASP A 8 14.34 -0.84 -7.21
CA ASP A 8 14.75 -1.40 -8.49
C ASP A 8 14.01 -2.73 -8.69
N ILE A 9 13.03 -2.72 -9.59
CA ILE A 9 12.18 -3.86 -9.92
C ILE A 9 12.79 -4.58 -11.14
N GLU A 10 13.32 -5.79 -10.96
CA GLU A 10 13.70 -6.66 -12.08
C GLU A 10 12.46 -7.36 -12.67
N GLY A 11 11.86 -6.74 -13.69
CA GLY A 11 10.71 -7.27 -14.44
C GLY A 11 9.44 -6.43 -14.30
N GLU A 12 8.71 -6.24 -15.40
CA GLU A 12 7.54 -5.34 -15.48
C GLU A 12 6.20 -6.05 -15.21
N SER A 13 6.21 -7.24 -14.60
CA SER A 13 4.97 -7.97 -14.36
C SER A 13 4.23 -7.44 -13.13
N GLU A 14 2.90 -7.42 -13.23
CA GLU A 14 2.00 -6.91 -12.19
C GLU A 14 2.31 -7.47 -10.78
N PRO A 15 2.65 -8.77 -10.60
CA PRO A 15 3.00 -9.30 -9.28
C PRO A 15 4.28 -8.70 -8.68
N VAL A 16 5.26 -8.34 -9.50
CA VAL A 16 6.52 -7.77 -9.01
C VAL A 16 6.30 -6.31 -8.59
N VAL A 17 5.47 -5.58 -9.35
CA VAL A 17 5.06 -4.22 -8.98
C VAL A 17 4.23 -4.22 -7.70
N ALA A 18 3.27 -5.15 -7.55
CA ALA A 18 2.49 -5.29 -6.33
C ALA A 18 3.35 -5.63 -5.11
N LEU A 19 4.36 -6.49 -5.29
CA LEU A 19 5.31 -6.81 -4.22
C LEU A 19 6.19 -5.61 -3.83
N ALA A 20 6.60 -4.80 -4.81
CA ALA A 20 7.35 -3.57 -4.55
C ALA A 20 6.49 -2.57 -3.76
N LEU A 21 5.22 -2.38 -4.13
CA LEU A 21 4.29 -1.51 -3.39
C LEU A 21 4.10 -1.97 -1.95
N LEU A 22 3.89 -3.26 -1.72
CA LEU A 22 3.81 -3.83 -0.37
C LEU A 22 5.05 -3.47 0.48
N ARG A 23 6.25 -3.58 -0.08
CA ARG A 23 7.49 -3.23 0.63
C ARG A 23 7.53 -1.75 1.01
N ILE A 24 7.10 -0.86 0.12
CA ILE A 24 7.00 0.58 0.42
C ILE A 24 6.04 0.81 1.58
N ILE A 25 4.86 0.17 1.56
CA ILE A 25 3.86 0.31 2.63
C ILE A 25 4.44 -0.16 3.97
N MET A 26 5.12 -1.30 3.99
CA MET A 26 5.77 -1.82 5.19
C MET A 26 6.88 -0.88 5.70
N GLU A 27 7.73 -0.35 4.81
CA GLU A 27 8.79 0.58 5.17
C GLU A 27 8.27 1.94 5.70
N ASN A 28 7.09 2.37 5.24
CA ASN A 28 6.45 3.61 5.69
C ASN A 28 5.48 3.40 6.86
N SER A 29 5.28 2.16 7.30
CA SER A 29 4.51 1.88 8.51
C SER A 29 5.23 2.45 9.73
N LYS A 30 4.47 2.84 10.77
CA LYS A 30 5.05 3.41 12.00
C LYS A 30 6.02 2.40 12.63
N GLU A 31 7.17 2.89 13.13
CA GLU A 31 8.10 2.04 13.87
C GLU A 31 7.38 1.32 15.03
N GLY A 32 7.56 0.01 15.11
CA GLY A 32 6.94 -0.85 16.13
C GLY A 32 5.61 -1.48 15.74
N VAL A 33 5.10 -1.27 14.51
CA VAL A 33 3.98 -2.05 13.98
C VAL A 33 4.48 -3.43 13.55
N GLU A 34 3.95 -4.47 14.17
CA GLU A 34 4.16 -5.85 13.74
C GLU A 34 3.15 -6.19 12.63
N HIS A 35 3.66 -6.55 11.46
CA HIS A 35 2.85 -6.99 10.33
C HIS A 35 2.71 -8.50 10.38
N ASP A 36 1.53 -8.99 10.78
CA ASP A 36 1.28 -10.42 10.76
C ASP A 36 1.10 -10.96 9.34
N ARG A 37 1.13 -12.29 9.21
CA ARG A 37 1.02 -12.96 7.91
C ARG A 37 -0.28 -12.63 7.19
N ASP A 38 -1.39 -12.49 7.91
CA ASP A 38 -2.69 -12.31 7.30
C ASP A 38 -2.80 -10.88 6.74
N TRP A 39 -2.32 -9.89 7.49
CA TRP A 39 -2.19 -8.50 7.04
C TRP A 39 -1.28 -8.36 5.81
N ILE A 40 -0.14 -9.06 5.79
CA ILE A 40 0.78 -9.04 4.64
C ILE A 40 0.08 -9.60 3.40
N LEU A 41 -0.65 -10.70 3.53
CA LEU A 41 -1.33 -11.35 2.40
C LEU A 41 -2.53 -10.53 1.91
N SER A 42 -3.29 -9.90 2.80
CA SER A 42 -4.39 -9.01 2.40
C SER A 42 -3.87 -7.78 1.67
N THR A 43 -2.85 -7.12 2.24
CA THR A 43 -2.25 -5.91 1.66
C THR A 43 -1.62 -6.20 0.30
N TYR A 44 -1.00 -7.37 0.13
CA TYR A 44 -0.50 -7.81 -1.17
C TYR A 44 -1.62 -8.01 -2.20
N ALA A 45 -2.76 -8.59 -1.80
CA ALA A 45 -3.92 -8.74 -2.66
C ALA A 45 -4.48 -7.38 -3.11
N ASP A 46 -4.51 -6.41 -2.20
CA ASP A 46 -4.91 -5.03 -2.50
C ASP A 46 -3.93 -4.38 -3.49
N CYS A 47 -2.62 -4.56 -3.28
CA CYS A 47 -1.59 -4.07 -4.21
C CYS A 47 -1.76 -4.68 -5.61
N LEU A 48 -2.09 -5.98 -5.70
CA LEU A 48 -2.37 -6.64 -6.98
C LEU A 48 -3.61 -6.07 -7.66
N ALA A 49 -4.68 -5.79 -6.91
CA ALA A 49 -5.89 -5.20 -7.45
C ALA A 49 -5.61 -3.80 -8.03
N VAL A 50 -4.88 -2.95 -7.29
CA VAL A 50 -4.47 -1.61 -7.73
C VAL A 50 -3.63 -1.67 -9.01
N VAL A 51 -2.62 -2.54 -9.05
CA VAL A 51 -1.74 -2.68 -10.22
C VAL A 51 -2.49 -3.24 -11.42
N GLY A 52 -3.44 -4.15 -11.21
CA GLY A 52 -4.32 -4.68 -12.25
C GLY A 52 -5.39 -3.70 -12.74
N GLY A 53 -5.40 -2.45 -12.25
CA GLY A 53 -6.30 -1.39 -12.70
C GLY A 53 -7.69 -1.43 -12.06
N ALA A 54 -7.84 -2.06 -10.89
CA ALA A 54 -9.06 -1.93 -10.11
C ALA A 54 -9.20 -0.49 -9.59
N GLU A 55 -10.36 0.13 -9.80
CA GLU A 55 -10.73 1.36 -9.10
C GLU A 55 -10.99 1.02 -7.64
N VAL A 56 -9.97 1.22 -6.80
CA VAL A 56 -10.13 1.14 -5.34
C VAL A 56 -10.78 2.46 -4.90
N SER A 57 -12.08 2.41 -4.63
CA SER A 57 -12.79 3.50 -3.96
C SER A 57 -12.32 3.52 -2.51
N TYR A 58 -11.39 4.42 -2.21
CA TYR A 58 -11.25 4.90 -0.85
C TYR A 58 -12.53 5.69 -0.58
N GLU A 59 -13.46 5.13 0.21
CA GLU A 59 -14.42 5.99 0.87
C GLU A 59 -13.57 6.95 1.70
N ASP A 60 -13.37 8.17 1.18
CA ASP A 60 -12.97 9.30 1.98
C ASP A 60 -14.00 9.35 3.11
N GLU A 61 -13.64 8.84 4.29
CA GLU A 61 -14.28 9.27 5.54
C GLU A 61 -13.95 10.76 5.65
N GLU A 62 -14.73 11.58 4.90
CA GLU A 62 -14.78 13.01 5.08
C GLU A 62 -15.11 13.25 6.55
N ASP A 63 -14.16 13.91 7.21
CA ASP A 63 -14.34 14.60 8.49
C ASP A 63 -15.67 15.38 8.46
N GLU A 64 -16.73 14.84 9.08
CA GLU A 64 -17.84 15.67 9.53
C GLU A 64 -17.39 16.36 10.83
N GLU A 65 -16.80 17.55 10.64
CA GLU A 65 -16.65 18.56 11.67
C GLU A 65 -18.00 18.91 12.33
N ASP A 66 -17.94 18.97 13.66
CA ASP A 66 -18.77 19.72 14.61
C ASP A 66 -19.57 20.91 14.03
N GLU A 67 -20.90 20.91 14.18
CA GLU A 67 -21.71 22.11 14.45
C GLU A 67 -22.98 21.78 15.27
N GLY A 68 -23.01 22.19 16.56
CA GLY A 68 -24.26 22.59 17.25
C GLY A 68 -24.53 22.07 18.66
#